data_AF-A0A1V5C908-F1
#
_entry.id   AF-A0A1V5C908-F1
#
_cell.length_a   1.000
_cell.length_b   1.000
_cell.length_c   1.000
_cell.angle_alpha   90.00
_cell.angle_beta   90.00
_cell.angle_gamma   90.00
#
_symmetry.space_group_name_H-M   'P 1'
#
loop_
_entity.id
_entity.type
_entity.pdbx_description
1 polymer ?
#
loop_
_entity_poly.entity_id
_entity_poly.type
_entity_poly.pdbx_seq_one_letter_code
_entity_poly.pdbx_strand_id
1 'polypeptide(L)'
;MVLNGVVSRRHYFLSLLFLQGMLNQESMGYIIPYMASERIFYRKNVRSDGSIVEMKIWEVPKTKDKPFGYSYSLVFVRDGKRIIGYDNGEGKGDHKHCGNRECPYEFKGMDVLIEDFYMDVLKVEGGEL
;
A
#
# COMPACT_ATOMS: atom_id res chain seq x y z
N MET A 1 -52.32 -7.95 6.10
CA MET A 1 -52.30 -9.41 5.86
C MET A 1 -50.90 -9.79 5.38
N VAL A 2 -50.22 -10.59 6.18
CA VAL A 2 -49.11 -11.55 5.96
C VAL A 2 -48.43 -11.64 4.56
N LEU A 3 -47.11 -11.38 4.58
CA LEU A 3 -45.92 -12.07 4.03
C LEU A 3 -45.77 -12.60 2.57
N ASN A 4 -44.50 -12.47 2.14
CA ASN A 4 -43.59 -13.42 1.45
C ASN A 4 -43.27 -13.21 -0.04
N GLY A 5 -41.97 -13.28 -0.33
CA GLY A 5 -41.33 -12.91 -1.59
C GLY A 5 -41.22 -14.03 -2.62
N VAL A 6 -40.59 -13.70 -3.77
CA VAL A 6 -40.20 -14.67 -4.79
C VAL A 6 -38.86 -14.27 -5.43
N VAL A 7 -38.02 -15.30 -5.54
CA VAL A 7 -36.69 -15.46 -6.11
C VAL A 7 -36.64 -15.17 -7.61
N SER A 8 -35.57 -14.54 -8.11
CA SER A 8 -35.25 -14.51 -9.55
C SER A 8 -34.05 -15.42 -9.87
N ARG A 9 -34.26 -16.33 -10.83
CA ARG A 9 -33.38 -17.44 -11.22
C ARG A 9 -32.39 -17.04 -12.34
N ARG A 10 -31.20 -17.64 -12.27
CA ARG A 10 -30.11 -17.71 -13.27
C ARG A 10 -30.58 -18.11 -14.69
N HIS A 11 -29.81 -17.78 -15.74
CA HIS A 11 -28.97 -18.73 -16.52
C HIS A 11 -28.15 -18.05 -17.65
N TYR A 12 -26.98 -18.64 -17.92
CA TYR A 12 -25.91 -18.26 -18.83
C TYR A 12 -26.14 -18.75 -20.27
N PHE A 13 -25.64 -18.05 -21.29
CA PHE A 13 -25.29 -18.62 -22.61
C PHE A 13 -24.04 -17.96 -23.21
N LEU A 14 -23.13 -18.80 -23.69
CA LEU A 14 -21.81 -18.50 -24.24
C LEU A 14 -21.86 -17.83 -25.64
N SER A 15 -20.84 -17.04 -25.98
CA SER A 15 -20.32 -17.02 -27.35
C SER A 15 -18.79 -17.00 -27.34
N LEU A 16 -18.24 -18.18 -27.63
CA LEU A 16 -16.85 -18.42 -27.99
C LEU A 16 -16.66 -17.92 -29.43
N LEU A 17 -16.07 -16.74 -29.64
CA LEU A 17 -15.59 -16.27 -30.96
C LEU A 17 -14.81 -14.97 -30.77
N PHE A 18 -13.56 -15.06 -30.30
CA PHE A 18 -12.52 -14.04 -30.52
C PHE A 18 -11.15 -14.66 -30.18
N LEU A 19 -10.85 -15.82 -30.76
CA LEU A 19 -9.58 -16.54 -30.55
C LEU A 19 -8.73 -16.64 -31.83
N GLN A 20 -8.80 -15.64 -32.72
CA GLN A 20 -7.91 -15.53 -33.87
C GLN A 20 -7.64 -14.07 -34.18
N GLY A 21 -6.53 -13.56 -33.66
CA GLY A 21 -6.04 -12.21 -33.95
C GLY A 21 -5.48 -11.56 -32.70
N MET A 22 -4.27 -11.96 -32.32
CA MET A 22 -3.21 -11.12 -31.70
C MET A 22 -2.11 -12.04 -31.13
N LEU A 23 -1.57 -12.90 -32.00
CA LEU A 23 -0.16 -13.29 -31.88
C LEU A 23 0.63 -12.16 -32.56
N ASN A 24 1.61 -11.62 -31.84
CA ASN A 24 2.51 -10.52 -32.21
C ASN A 24 1.98 -9.09 -31.97
N GLN A 25 2.26 -8.59 -30.77
CA GLN A 25 2.91 -7.28 -30.59
C GLN A 25 3.47 -7.20 -29.17
N GLU A 26 4.78 -7.01 -29.06
CA GLU A 26 5.43 -6.72 -27.80
C GLU A 26 5.02 -5.31 -27.34
N SER A 27 4.27 -5.23 -26.25
CA SER A 27 4.03 -3.97 -25.54
C SER A 27 4.21 -4.19 -24.04
N MET A 28 5.41 -3.86 -23.61
CA MET A 28 5.81 -3.47 -22.27
C MET A 28 4.83 -2.45 -21.68
N GLY A 29 4.12 -2.85 -20.62
CA GLY A 29 3.17 -2.00 -19.90
C GLY A 29 2.28 -2.85 -19.00
N TYR A 30 2.76 -3.14 -17.80
CA TYR A 30 1.98 -3.84 -16.78
C TYR A 30 0.74 -3.01 -16.44
N ILE A 31 -0.44 -3.43 -16.91
CA ILE A 31 -1.72 -3.01 -16.35
C ILE A 31 -1.95 -3.92 -15.13
N ILE A 32 -1.48 -3.51 -13.95
CA ILE A 32 -1.90 -4.15 -12.70
C ILE A 32 -3.32 -3.65 -12.42
N PRO A 33 -4.34 -4.53 -12.36
CA PRO A 33 -5.70 -4.09 -12.07
C PRO A 33 -5.71 -3.53 -10.64
N TYR A 34 -6.06 -2.25 -10.53
CA TYR A 34 -6.35 -1.52 -9.29
C TYR A 34 -7.57 -2.18 -8.63
N MET A 35 -7.38 -3.31 -7.97
CA MET A 35 -8.38 -3.94 -7.14
C MET A 35 -8.46 -3.12 -5.85
N ALA A 36 -9.65 -2.59 -5.57
CA ALA A 36 -9.95 -1.70 -4.46
C ALA A 36 -9.20 -2.11 -3.18
N SER A 37 -8.18 -1.32 -2.83
CA SER A 37 -7.39 -1.51 -1.64
C SER A 37 -8.19 -0.98 -0.45
N GLU A 38 -8.69 -1.88 0.39
CA GLU A 38 -9.31 -1.46 1.64
C GLU A 38 -8.21 -0.90 2.55
N ARG A 39 -8.34 0.38 2.90
CA ARG A 39 -7.40 1.04 3.81
C ARG A 39 -7.73 0.57 5.23
N ILE A 40 -6.99 -0.43 5.69
CA ILE A 40 -7.16 -1.04 7.01
C ILE A 40 -6.63 -0.16 8.14
N PHE A 41 -5.71 0.77 7.86
CA PHE A 41 -5.19 1.70 8.87
C PHE A 41 -4.91 3.08 8.29
N TYR A 42 -5.36 4.10 9.01
CA TYR A 42 -5.06 5.49 8.70
C TYR A 42 -4.88 6.30 9.98
N ARG A 43 -3.73 6.97 10.08
CA ARG A 43 -3.49 7.96 11.13
C ARG A 43 -2.74 9.14 10.52
N LYS A 44 -3.21 10.36 10.80
CA LYS A 44 -2.49 11.59 10.50
C LYS A 44 -2.50 12.49 11.73
N ASN A 45 -1.31 12.90 12.16
CA ASN A 45 -1.13 13.82 13.27
C ASN A 45 -0.34 15.03 12.77
N VAL A 46 -0.96 16.21 12.83
CA VAL A 46 -0.30 17.50 12.59
C VAL A 46 0.01 18.07 13.97
N ARG A 47 1.30 18.26 14.26
CA ARG A 47 1.78 18.73 15.56
C ARG A 47 1.83 20.24 15.62
N SER A 48 2.01 20.79 16.82
CA SER A 48 2.06 22.24 17.07
C SER A 48 3.22 22.95 16.38
N ASP A 49 4.31 22.24 16.10
CA ASP A 49 5.47 22.74 15.33
C ASP A 49 5.26 22.67 13.81
N GLY A 50 4.06 22.27 13.35
CA GLY A 50 3.75 22.08 11.93
C GLY A 50 4.28 20.79 11.33
N SER A 51 5.01 19.97 12.10
CA SER A 51 5.44 18.66 11.64
C SER A 51 4.26 17.69 11.50
N ILE A 52 4.38 16.74 10.58
CA ILE A 52 3.31 15.80 10.23
C ILE A 52 3.83 14.38 10.36
N VAL A 53 3.11 13.57 11.12
CA VAL A 53 3.24 12.11 11.10
C VAL A 53 2.01 11.54 10.41
N GLU A 54 2.18 10.88 9.27
CA GLU A 54 1.09 10.24 8.54
C GLU A 54 1.42 8.78 8.26
N MET A 55 0.46 7.89 8.51
CA MET A 55 0.56 6.46 8.33
C MET A 55 -0.67 5.95 7.58
N LYS A 56 -0.43 5.25 6.47
CA LYS A 56 -1.46 4.60 5.67
C LYS A 56 -1.03 3.16 5.45
N ILE A 57 -1.94 2.22 5.72
CA ILE A 57 -1.74 0.79 5.43
C ILE A 57 -2.99 0.29 4.72
N TRP A 58 -2.76 -0.49 3.68
CA TRP A 58 -3.78 -1.12 2.86
C TRP A 58 -3.57 -2.62 2.84
N GLU A 59 -4.67 -3.38 2.89
CA GLU A 59 -4.64 -4.78 2.49
C GLU A 59 -4.70 -4.85 0.96
N VAL A 60 -3.81 -5.66 0.37
CA VAL A 60 -3.70 -5.84 -1.08
C VAL A 60 -3.57 -7.32 -1.41
N PRO A 61 -3.95 -7.75 -2.63
CA PRO A 61 -3.69 -9.12 -3.06
C PRO A 61 -2.21 -9.48 -2.89
N LYS A 62 -1.96 -10.69 -2.37
CA LYS A 62 -0.60 -11.20 -2.23
C LYS A 62 0.01 -11.39 -3.61
N THR A 63 1.18 -10.81 -3.82
CA THR A 63 1.99 -10.97 -5.03
C THR A 63 3.42 -11.36 -4.63
N LYS A 64 4.27 -11.67 -5.62
CA LYS A 64 5.70 -11.92 -5.36
C LYS A 64 6.37 -10.71 -4.67
N ASP A 65 5.96 -9.50 -5.04
CA ASP A 65 6.52 -8.25 -4.50
C ASP A 65 5.87 -7.85 -3.17
N LYS A 66 4.68 -8.39 -2.86
CA LYS A 66 3.94 -8.14 -1.63
C LYS A 66 3.49 -9.47 -1.00
N PRO A 67 4.43 -10.30 -0.51
CA PRO A 67 4.12 -11.64 -0.02
C PRO A 67 3.20 -11.62 1.21
N PHE A 68 3.26 -10.53 1.99
CA PHE A 68 2.45 -10.35 3.20
C PHE A 68 1.05 -9.77 2.92
N GLY A 69 0.77 -9.31 1.69
CA GLY A 69 -0.54 -8.76 1.33
C GLY A 69 -0.79 -7.36 1.89
N TYR A 70 0.27 -6.59 2.14
CA TYR A 70 0.16 -5.21 2.61
C TYR A 70 0.88 -4.24 1.68
N SER A 71 0.26 -3.09 1.47
CA SER A 71 0.97 -1.89 1.00
C SER A 71 0.94 -0.86 2.12
N TYR A 72 2.01 -0.07 2.25
CA TYR A 72 2.06 0.94 3.30
C TYR A 72 2.84 2.19 2.88
N SER A 73 2.51 3.30 3.53
CA SER A 73 3.21 4.57 3.43
C SER A 73 3.15 5.24 4.80
N LEU A 74 4.27 5.19 5.52
CA LEU A 74 4.48 5.88 6.79
C LEU A 74 5.49 7.00 6.56
N VAL A 75 5.14 8.23 6.92
CA VAL A 75 5.94 9.42 6.64
C VAL A 75 5.99 10.35 7.83
N PHE A 76 7.19 10.88 8.08
CA PHE A 76 7.41 12.00 8.97
C PHE A 76 7.93 13.18 8.16
N VAL A 77 7.21 14.30 8.23
CA VAL A 77 7.49 15.52 7.49
C VAL A 77 7.73 16.65 8.47
N ARG A 78 8.84 17.38 8.31
CA ARG A 78 9.18 18.59 9.05
C ARG A 78 9.65 19.65 8.07
N ASP A 79 9.20 20.89 8.24
CA ASP A 79 9.53 22.01 7.34
C ASP A 79 9.26 21.72 5.85
N GLY A 80 8.17 20.99 5.57
CA GLY A 80 7.78 20.59 4.22
C GLY A 80 8.66 19.50 3.59
N LYS A 81 9.62 18.94 4.31
CA LYS A 81 10.54 17.89 3.83
C LYS A 81 10.22 16.55 4.48
N ARG A 82 10.20 15.46 3.68
CA ARG A 82 10.13 14.08 4.19
C ARG A 82 11.45 13.76 4.89
N ILE A 83 11.42 13.61 6.21
CA ILE A 83 12.60 13.27 7.01
C ILE A 83 12.71 11.75 7.17
N ILE A 84 11.60 11.09 7.52
CA ILE A 84 11.52 9.62 7.59
C ILE A 84 10.42 9.13 6.66
N GLY A 85 10.67 7.98 6.03
CA GLY A 85 9.72 7.33 5.15
C GLY A 85 9.84 5.82 5.19
N TYR A 86 8.73 5.10 5.33
CA TYR A 86 8.68 3.66 5.12
C TYR A 86 7.62 3.39 4.06
N ASP A 87 8.01 2.75 2.96
CA ASP A 87 7.09 2.35 1.90
C ASP A 87 7.58 1.10 1.16
N ASN A 88 6.69 0.46 0.41
CA ASN A 88 6.97 -0.77 -0.32
C ASN A 88 6.47 -0.70 -1.78
N GLY A 89 6.82 0.41 -2.43
CA GLY A 89 6.50 0.68 -3.83
C GLY A 89 6.87 -0.47 -4.79
N GLU A 90 6.19 -0.52 -5.94
CA GLU A 90 6.37 -1.58 -6.94
C GLU A 90 7.84 -1.74 -7.38
N GLY A 91 8.30 -2.98 -7.47
CA GLY A 91 9.65 -3.33 -7.95
C GLY A 91 10.81 -3.01 -7.00
N LYS A 92 10.58 -2.33 -5.86
CA LYS A 92 11.63 -1.96 -4.90
C LYS A 92 11.70 -2.84 -3.65
N GLY A 93 10.59 -3.50 -3.32
CA GLY A 93 10.44 -4.17 -2.03
C GLY A 93 10.31 -3.16 -0.88
N ASP A 94 10.31 -3.68 0.35
CA ASP A 94 10.20 -2.89 1.57
C ASP A 94 11.47 -2.06 1.78
N HIS A 95 11.34 -0.75 1.96
CA HIS A 95 12.48 0.13 2.20
C HIS A 95 12.13 1.29 3.12
N LYS A 96 13.17 1.87 3.71
CA LYS A 96 13.09 3.09 4.51
C LYS A 96 13.95 4.21 3.95
N HIS A 97 13.47 5.43 4.14
CA HIS A 97 14.11 6.69 3.82
C HIS A 97 14.45 7.41 5.13
N CYS A 98 15.72 7.77 5.31
CA CYS A 98 16.18 8.66 6.39
C CYS A 98 16.92 9.83 5.73
N GLY A 99 16.24 10.98 5.62
CA GLY A 99 16.71 12.11 4.82
C GLY A 99 16.89 11.71 3.36
N ASN A 100 18.13 11.79 2.85
CA ASN A 100 18.48 11.44 1.47
C ASN A 100 18.94 9.98 1.30
N ARG A 101 18.91 9.17 2.37
CA ARG A 101 19.37 7.77 2.33
C ARG A 101 18.19 6.82 2.20
N GLU A 102 18.20 6.00 1.16
CA GLU A 102 17.29 4.86 0.99
C GLU A 102 18.01 3.58 1.45
N CYS A 103 17.37 2.77 2.28
CA CYS A 103 17.91 1.51 2.79
C CYS A 103 16.84 0.42 2.73
N PRO A 104 17.18 -0.83 2.39
CA PRO A 104 16.26 -1.96 2.49
C PRO A 104 15.67 -2.06 3.90
N TYR A 105 14.40 -2.42 3.99
CA TYR A 105 13.70 -2.68 5.23
C TYR A 105 13.20 -4.13 5.23
N GLU A 106 13.36 -4.84 6.35
CA GLU A 106 12.85 -6.20 6.49
C GLU A 106 11.49 -6.14 7.18
N PHE A 107 10.41 -6.34 6.43
CA PHE A 107 9.07 -6.35 7.01
C PHE A 107 8.86 -7.56 7.92
N LYS A 108 8.57 -7.30 9.20
CA LYS A 108 8.35 -8.32 10.25
C LYS A 108 6.90 -8.41 10.73
N GLY A 109 6.05 -7.51 10.26
CA GLY A 109 4.66 -7.37 10.70
C GLY A 109 4.28 -5.90 10.88
N MET A 110 2.97 -5.65 10.99
CA MET A 110 2.45 -4.28 11.09
C MET A 110 2.85 -3.60 12.40
N ASP A 111 2.84 -4.32 13.53
CA ASP A 111 3.21 -3.76 14.82
C ASP A 111 4.68 -3.31 14.83
N VAL A 112 5.57 -4.17 14.32
CA VAL A 112 7.00 -3.88 14.20
C VAL A 112 7.26 -2.73 13.23
N LEU A 113 6.54 -2.67 12.10
CA LEU A 113 6.62 -1.55 11.15
C LEU A 113 6.29 -0.21 11.81
N ILE A 114 5.20 -0.17 12.59
CA ILE A 114 4.76 1.05 13.28
C ILE A 114 5.77 1.42 14.38
N GLU A 115 6.24 0.46 15.16
CA GLU A 115 7.23 0.66 16.22
C GLU A 115 8.56 1.19 15.66
N ASP A 116 9.13 0.52 14.65
CA ASP A 116 10.37 0.93 14.01
C ASP A 116 10.27 2.36 13.45
N PHE A 117 9.16 2.66 12.79
CA PHE A 117 8.90 4.00 12.25
C PHE A 117 8.88 5.05 13.36
N TYR A 118 8.17 4.80 14.47
CA TYR A 118 8.14 5.74 15.60
C TYR A 118 9.51 5.90 16.26
N MET A 119 10.27 4.82 16.40
CA MET A 119 11.62 4.87 16.97
C MET A 119 12.55 5.75 16.11
N ASP A 120 12.46 5.65 14.78
CA ASP A 120 13.25 6.52 13.89
C ASP A 120 12.76 7.98 13.92
N VAL A 121 11.46 8.23 14.11
CA VAL A 121 10.94 9.59 14.36
C VAL A 121 11.50 10.18 15.67
N LEU A 122 11.52 9.39 16.75
CA LEU A 122 12.05 9.82 18.04
C LEU A 122 13.55 10.11 17.97
N LYS A 123 14.33 9.30 17.25
CA LYS A 123 15.76 9.58 17.01
C LYS A 123 15.97 10.89 16.27
N VAL A 124 15.17 11.18 15.24
CA VAL A 124 15.23 12.47 14.52
C VAL A 124 14.86 13.64 15.43
N GLU A 125 13.91 13.46 16.34
CA GLU A 125 13.54 14.46 17.35
C GLU A 125 14.63 14.68 18.40
N GLY A 126 15.34 13.61 18.79
CA GLY A 126 16.48 13.64 19.70
C GLY A 126 17.80 14.11 19.07
N GLY A 127 17.85 14.28 17.73
CA GLY A 127 19.06 14.69 17.01
C GLY A 127 20.07 13.57 16.78
N GLU A 128 19.63 12.31 16.78
CA GLU A 128 20.47 11.11 16.66
C GLU A 128 20.65 10.60 15.21
N LEU A 129 20.02 11.25 14.22
CA LEU A 129 19.99 10.84 12.81
C LEU A 129 20.34 11.96 11.84
#